data_AF-A0A2H1X094-F1
#
_entry.id   AF-A0A2H1X094-F1
#
_cell.length_a   1.000
_cell.length_b   1.000
_cell.length_c   1.000
_cell.angle_alpha   90.00
_cell.angle_beta   90.00
_cell.angle_gamma   90.00
#
_symmetry.space_group_name_H-M   'P 1'
#
loop_
_entity.id
_entity.type
_entity.pdbx_description
1 polymer ?
#
loop_
_entity_poly.entity_id
_entity_poly.type
_entity_poly.pdbx_seq_one_letter_code
_entity_poly.pdbx_strand_id
1 'polypeptide(L)'
;MKCLAVLALLLASSMSLAEDPAPPAPPAPPAPPAPAAPCDPAACQLPHCRCSGTDIPGGLAPRDTPQFVVVAFEDSVHEENMATFRRVLYGRRNANQCAAAATFFVSHRDTNYALVNELYNRGHEVALHSMTHMNPATYWRDATYDVIKQEFADQRVQMSHFANIPYDSIT
;
A
#
# COMPACT_ATOMS: atom_id res chain seq x y z
N MET A 1 66.97 -27.27 60.46
CA MET A 1 65.95 -27.21 61.54
C MET A 1 65.27 -25.85 61.51
N LYS A 2 63.92 -25.83 61.51
CA LYS A 2 62.97 -24.69 61.56
C LYS A 2 62.84 -23.90 60.25
N CYS A 3 61.85 -24.21 59.40
CA CYS A 3 60.44 -23.76 59.42
C CYS A 3 60.28 -22.24 59.35
N LEU A 4 59.86 -21.74 58.18
CA LEU A 4 58.93 -20.62 58.02
C LEU A 4 58.37 -20.69 56.58
N ALA A 5 57.25 -21.40 56.44
CA ALA A 5 56.46 -21.41 55.22
C ALA A 5 55.60 -20.13 55.21
N VAL A 6 55.67 -19.40 54.10
CA VAL A 6 54.89 -18.18 53.84
C VAL A 6 53.45 -18.58 53.58
N LEU A 7 52.53 -18.04 54.39
CA LEU A 7 51.09 -18.21 54.26
C LEU A 7 50.58 -17.32 53.12
N ALA A 8 50.36 -17.87 51.93
CA ALA A 8 49.68 -17.17 50.84
C ALA A 8 48.16 -17.35 51.00
N LEU A 9 47.46 -16.28 51.38
CA LEU A 9 45.99 -16.23 51.30
C LEU A 9 45.57 -16.10 49.82
N LEU A 10 44.97 -17.16 49.28
CA LEU A 10 44.25 -17.11 48.00
C LEU A 10 42.80 -16.68 48.26
N LEU A 11 42.48 -15.42 47.95
CA LEU A 11 41.09 -14.97 47.83
C LEU A 11 40.53 -15.46 46.49
N ALA A 12 39.70 -16.50 46.53
CA ALA A 12 38.88 -16.89 45.40
C ALA A 12 37.68 -15.93 45.30
N SER A 13 37.78 -14.92 44.44
CA SER A 13 36.62 -14.08 44.08
C SER A 13 35.72 -14.87 43.13
N SER A 14 34.56 -15.30 43.62
CA SER A 14 33.49 -15.85 42.78
C SER A 14 32.89 -14.71 41.94
N MET A 15 33.24 -14.65 40.66
CA MET A 15 32.49 -13.83 39.71
C MET A 15 31.18 -14.54 39.39
N SER A 16 30.10 -14.08 40.00
CA SER A 16 28.74 -14.41 39.58
C SER A 16 28.52 -13.75 38.21
N LEU A 17 28.33 -14.54 37.15
CA LEU A 17 27.74 -14.03 35.92
C LEU A 17 26.27 -13.75 36.25
N ALA A 18 25.95 -12.50 36.52
CA ALA A 18 24.56 -12.07 36.54
C ALA A 18 24.07 -12.11 35.10
N GLU A 19 23.08 -12.96 34.81
CA GLU A 19 22.30 -12.88 33.58
C GLU A 19 21.66 -11.48 33.55
N ASP A 20 22.01 -10.69 32.53
CA ASP A 20 21.33 -9.42 32.28
C ASP A 20 19.83 -9.70 32.12
N PRO A 21 18.95 -8.90 32.75
CA PRO A 21 17.51 -9.10 32.63
C PRO A 21 17.13 -9.01 31.16
N ALA A 22 16.36 -10.00 30.69
CA ALA A 22 15.83 -10.01 29.34
C ALA A 22 15.15 -8.66 29.03
N PRO A 23 15.35 -8.11 27.82
CA PRO A 23 14.73 -6.85 27.44
C PRO A 23 13.21 -6.95 27.60
N PRO A 24 12.53 -5.86 27.99
CA PRO A 24 11.09 -5.86 28.15
C PRO A 24 10.43 -6.32 26.86
N ALA A 25 9.46 -7.24 26.97
CA ALA A 25 8.67 -7.68 25.84
C ALA A 25 8.09 -6.45 25.11
N PRO A 26 8.05 -6.47 23.77
CA PRO A 26 7.44 -5.38 23.02
C PRO A 26 5.99 -5.17 23.51
N PRO A 27 5.51 -3.91 23.51
CA PRO A 27 4.13 -3.63 23.91
C PRO A 27 3.18 -4.50 23.07
N ALA A 28 2.17 -5.07 23.73
CA ALA A 28 1.14 -5.83 23.05
C ALA A 28 0.54 -4.97 21.91
N PRO A 29 0.23 -5.59 20.75
CA PRO A 29 -0.40 -4.85 19.66
C PRO A 29 -1.69 -4.19 20.17
N PRO A 30 -2.03 -2.99 19.66
CA PRO A 30 -3.26 -2.32 20.04
C PRO A 30 -4.45 -3.26 19.80
N ALA A 31 -5.42 -3.24 20.72
CA ALA A 31 -6.64 -4.01 20.58
C ALA A 31 -7.30 -3.68 19.22
N PRO A 32 -7.92 -4.67 18.54
CA PRO A 32 -8.58 -4.42 17.27
C PRO A 32 -9.62 -3.30 17.44
N PRO A 33 -9.75 -2.39 16.46
CA PRO A 33 -10.73 -1.33 16.54
C PRO A 33 -12.13 -1.91 16.69
N ALA A 34 -12.96 -1.23 17.49
CA ALA A 34 -14.37 -1.57 17.58
C ALA A 34 -15.02 -1.57 16.18
N PRO A 35 -16.01 -2.43 15.93
CA PRO A 35 -16.71 -2.43 14.65
C PRO A 35 -17.32 -1.04 14.38
N ALA A 36 -17.31 -0.62 13.13
CA ALA A 36 -17.94 0.63 12.72
C ALA A 36 -19.43 0.61 13.07
N ALA A 37 -19.94 1.73 13.60
CA ALA A 37 -21.36 1.91 13.85
C ALA A 37 -22.14 1.92 12.51
N PRO A 38 -23.44 1.58 12.51
CA PRO A 38 -24.31 1.82 11.36
C PRO A 38 -24.22 3.27 10.90
N CYS A 39 -24.33 3.50 9.59
CA CYS A 39 -24.18 4.85 9.05
C CYS A 39 -25.26 5.78 9.60
N ASP A 40 -24.85 6.95 10.09
CA ASP A 40 -25.74 8.07 10.38
C ASP A 40 -25.72 9.03 9.19
N PRO A 41 -26.79 9.11 8.38
CA PRO A 41 -26.85 10.01 7.24
C PRO A 41 -26.76 11.48 7.65
N ALA A 42 -27.13 11.86 8.88
CA ALA A 42 -27.01 13.27 9.31
C ALA A 42 -25.55 13.67 9.52
N ALA A 43 -24.72 12.77 10.05
CA ALA A 43 -23.29 12.98 10.25
C ALA A 43 -22.46 12.72 8.99
N CYS A 44 -22.87 11.75 8.16
CA CYS A 44 -22.13 11.33 6.98
C CYS A 44 -22.59 12.09 5.73
N GLN A 45 -21.95 13.23 5.46
CA GLN A 45 -22.31 14.13 4.38
C GLN A 45 -21.17 14.30 3.35
N LEU A 46 -21.57 14.50 2.09
CA LEU A 46 -20.64 14.81 0.99
C LEU A 46 -19.90 16.14 1.25
N PRO A 47 -18.66 16.32 0.75
CA PRO A 47 -17.91 15.42 -0.13
C PRO A 47 -17.05 14.39 0.61
N HIS A 48 -16.97 14.47 1.94
CA HIS A 48 -16.00 13.70 2.72
C HIS A 48 -16.54 12.37 3.25
N CYS A 49 -17.85 12.18 3.28
CA CYS A 49 -18.49 10.94 3.74
C CYS A 49 -19.69 10.59 2.86
N ARG A 50 -19.85 9.30 2.57
CA ARG A 50 -21.04 8.74 1.94
C ARG A 50 -21.34 7.38 2.55
N CYS A 51 -22.58 7.19 3.01
CA CYS A 51 -23.05 5.86 3.41
C CYS A 51 -23.05 4.92 2.20
N SER A 52 -22.76 3.64 2.42
CA SER A 52 -22.99 2.61 1.41
C SER A 52 -24.47 2.50 1.08
N GLY A 53 -24.80 2.43 -0.21
CA GLY A 53 -26.17 2.44 -0.68
C GLY A 53 -26.27 2.29 -2.20
N THR A 54 -27.48 2.07 -2.69
CA THR A 54 -27.81 1.98 -4.13
C THR A 54 -28.45 3.25 -4.66
N ASP A 55 -28.72 4.24 -3.80
CA ASP A 55 -29.19 5.57 -4.18
C ASP A 55 -28.13 6.32 -4.98
N ILE A 56 -28.58 7.26 -5.81
CA ILE A 56 -27.68 8.11 -6.60
C ILE A 56 -27.20 9.28 -5.72
N PRO A 57 -25.88 9.56 -5.66
CA PRO A 57 -25.36 10.69 -4.91
C PRO A 57 -26.05 12.02 -5.27
N GLY A 58 -26.33 12.85 -4.26
CA GLY A 58 -27.00 14.13 -4.45
C GLY A 58 -28.48 14.03 -4.82
N GLY A 59 -29.09 12.84 -4.83
CA GLY A 59 -30.51 12.66 -5.12
C GLY A 59 -30.89 12.91 -6.57
N LEU A 60 -29.94 12.77 -7.50
CA LEU A 60 -30.19 12.95 -8.93
C LEU A 60 -31.12 11.86 -9.48
N ALA A 61 -31.92 12.20 -10.49
CA ALA A 61 -32.69 11.20 -11.21
C ALA A 61 -31.75 10.38 -12.11
N PRO A 62 -32.02 9.08 -12.35
CA PRO A 62 -31.17 8.23 -13.20
C PRO A 62 -30.92 8.80 -14.59
N ARG A 63 -31.94 9.41 -15.21
CA ARG A 63 -31.84 10.03 -16.54
C ARG A 63 -30.90 11.25 -16.60
N ASP A 64 -30.68 11.90 -15.46
CA ASP A 64 -29.86 13.10 -15.31
C ASP A 64 -28.47 12.76 -14.76
N THR A 65 -28.18 11.47 -14.55
CA THR A 65 -26.93 10.98 -13.94
C THR A 65 -25.97 10.45 -15.02
N PRO A 66 -24.73 10.96 -15.10
CA PRO A 66 -23.74 10.42 -16.03
C PRO A 66 -23.40 8.96 -15.71
N GLN A 67 -23.42 8.10 -16.73
CA GLN A 67 -22.92 6.73 -16.60
C GLN A 67 -21.39 6.75 -16.69
N PHE A 68 -20.72 6.48 -15.57
CA PHE A 68 -19.28 6.23 -15.57
C PHE A 68 -18.98 4.78 -15.99
N VAL A 69 -17.93 4.61 -16.79
CA VAL A 69 -17.37 3.30 -17.13
C VAL A 69 -15.89 3.37 -16.77
N VAL A 70 -15.47 2.55 -15.81
CA VAL A 70 -14.06 2.46 -15.38
C VAL A 70 -13.43 1.27 -16.09
N VAL A 71 -12.49 1.55 -17.00
CA VAL A 71 -11.64 0.53 -17.60
C VAL A 71 -10.37 0.46 -16.77
N ALA A 72 -10.12 -0.71 -16.17
CA ALA A 72 -8.95 -0.95 -15.35
C ALA A 72 -8.09 -2.07 -15.96
N PHE A 73 -6.78 -1.90 -15.86
CA PHE A 73 -5.78 -2.93 -16.15
C PHE A 73 -4.99 -3.19 -14.88
N GLU A 74 -4.70 -4.46 -14.62
CA GLU A 74 -3.94 -4.90 -13.45
C GLU A 74 -2.56 -5.41 -13.90
N ASP A 75 -1.68 -5.62 -12.92
CA ASP A 75 -0.32 -6.15 -13.06
C ASP A 75 0.70 -5.22 -13.74
N SER A 76 1.79 -5.81 -14.22
CA SER A 76 2.98 -5.09 -14.64
C SER A 76 2.77 -4.36 -15.97
N VAL A 77 3.42 -3.21 -16.13
CA VAL A 77 3.40 -2.44 -17.39
C VAL A 77 4.71 -2.67 -18.13
N HIS A 78 4.64 -3.25 -19.32
CA HIS A 78 5.82 -3.61 -20.12
C HIS A 78 5.54 -3.45 -21.62
N GLU A 79 6.53 -3.73 -22.46
CA GLU A 79 6.51 -3.37 -23.88
C GLU A 79 5.38 -4.06 -24.65
N GLU A 80 5.11 -5.32 -24.31
CA GLU A 80 4.11 -6.15 -25.00
C GLU A 80 2.68 -5.61 -24.76
N ASN A 81 2.35 -5.29 -23.51
CA ASN A 81 1.01 -4.80 -23.18
C ASN A 81 0.82 -3.32 -23.56
N MET A 82 1.88 -2.50 -23.56
CA MET A 82 1.79 -1.12 -24.05
C MET A 82 1.36 -1.02 -25.51
N ALA A 83 1.71 -1.98 -26.36
CA ALA A 83 1.21 -2.01 -27.74
C ALA A 83 -0.32 -2.09 -27.78
N THR A 84 -0.91 -2.87 -26.87
CA THR A 84 -2.37 -2.96 -26.72
C THR A 84 -2.93 -1.67 -26.12
N PHE A 85 -2.37 -1.15 -25.03
CA PHE A 85 -2.89 0.06 -24.38
C PHE A 85 -2.92 1.25 -25.33
N ARG A 86 -1.84 1.48 -26.07
CA ARG A 86 -1.77 2.54 -27.10
C ARG A 86 -2.87 2.37 -28.15
N ARG A 87 -3.05 1.15 -28.67
CA ARG A 87 -4.08 0.85 -29.69
C ARG A 87 -5.49 1.04 -29.17
N VAL A 88 -5.77 0.63 -27.93
CA VAL A 88 -7.14 0.58 -27.39
C VAL A 88 -7.53 1.80 -26.57
N LEU A 89 -6.60 2.67 -26.17
CA LEU A 89 -6.92 3.86 -25.36
C LEU A 89 -6.58 5.17 -26.06
N TYR A 90 -5.46 5.26 -26.78
CA TYR A 90 -4.96 6.56 -27.21
C TYR A 90 -5.83 7.15 -28.32
N GLY A 91 -6.09 8.45 -28.21
CA GLY A 91 -6.94 9.20 -29.14
C GLY A 91 -8.44 9.03 -28.90
N ARG A 92 -8.87 8.23 -27.92
CA ARG A 92 -10.27 8.14 -27.52
C ARG A 92 -10.70 9.39 -26.76
N ARG A 93 -11.94 9.82 -26.99
CA ARG A 93 -12.54 10.98 -26.34
C ARG A 93 -13.92 10.64 -25.80
N ASN A 94 -14.24 11.23 -24.66
CA ASN A 94 -15.59 11.25 -24.11
C ASN A 94 -16.46 12.27 -24.88
N ALA A 95 -17.77 12.25 -24.66
CA ALA A 95 -18.70 13.19 -25.31
C ALA A 95 -18.35 14.67 -25.05
N ASN A 96 -17.73 14.96 -23.90
CA ASN A 96 -17.23 16.29 -23.53
C ASN A 96 -15.90 16.68 -24.20
N GLN A 97 -15.42 15.90 -25.18
CA GLN A 97 -14.16 16.08 -25.90
C GLN A 97 -12.88 15.94 -25.05
N CYS A 98 -12.96 15.62 -23.76
CA CYS A 98 -11.79 15.24 -22.98
C CYS A 98 -11.28 13.86 -23.44
N ALA A 99 -9.98 13.61 -23.29
CA ALA A 99 -9.42 12.28 -23.51
C ALA A 99 -10.09 11.27 -22.57
N ALA A 100 -10.41 10.08 -23.08
CA ALA A 100 -10.88 8.99 -22.25
C ALA A 100 -9.71 8.46 -21.41
N ALA A 101 -9.93 8.28 -20.12
CA ALA A 101 -8.94 7.75 -19.20
C ALA A 101 -9.24 6.29 -18.83
N ALA A 102 -8.22 5.61 -18.32
CA ALA A 102 -8.26 4.27 -17.76
C ALA A 102 -7.40 4.29 -16.49
N THR A 103 -7.60 3.31 -15.62
CA THR A 103 -6.84 3.15 -14.39
C THR A 103 -5.93 1.95 -14.50
N PHE A 104 -4.66 2.12 -14.13
CA PHE A 104 -3.67 1.05 -14.13
C PHE A 104 -3.30 0.73 -12.69
N PHE A 105 -3.74 -0.43 -12.20
CA PHE A 105 -3.31 -0.98 -10.93
C PHE A 105 -2.00 -1.73 -11.18
N VAL A 106 -0.87 -1.06 -10.96
CA VAL A 106 0.44 -1.55 -11.39
C VAL A 106 1.13 -2.34 -10.28
N SER A 107 1.62 -3.54 -10.57
CA SER A 107 2.52 -4.29 -9.69
C SER A 107 3.99 -4.00 -10.05
N HIS A 108 4.90 -4.09 -9.08
CA HIS A 108 6.31 -3.69 -9.30
C HIS A 108 7.07 -4.63 -10.24
N ARG A 109 6.91 -5.94 -10.06
CA ARG A 109 7.72 -6.94 -10.77
C ARG A 109 7.54 -6.80 -12.28
N ASP A 110 8.64 -6.73 -13.02
CA ASP A 110 8.66 -6.63 -14.48
C ASP A 110 8.03 -5.34 -15.07
N THR A 111 7.74 -4.34 -14.23
CA THR A 111 7.24 -3.03 -14.69
C THR A 111 8.37 -2.16 -15.22
N ASN A 112 8.20 -1.67 -16.45
CA ASN A 112 8.97 -0.58 -17.02
C ASN A 112 8.35 0.76 -16.64
N TYR A 113 8.95 1.43 -15.66
CA TYR A 113 8.45 2.71 -15.12
C TYR A 113 8.47 3.88 -16.11
N ALA A 114 9.27 3.82 -17.19
CA ALA A 114 9.20 4.81 -18.26
C ALA A 114 7.87 4.71 -19.03
N LEU A 115 7.32 3.49 -19.17
CA LEU A 115 6.02 3.28 -19.79
C LEU A 115 4.87 3.68 -18.84
N VAL A 116 5.06 3.50 -17.53
CA VAL A 116 4.13 4.06 -16.53
C VAL A 116 4.10 5.59 -16.59
N ASN A 117 5.26 6.24 -16.72
CA ASN A 117 5.35 7.68 -16.93
C ASN A 117 4.61 8.11 -18.20
N GLU A 118 4.72 7.34 -19.29
CA GLU A 118 3.96 7.61 -20.53
C GLU A 118 2.45 7.55 -20.28
N LEU A 119 1.96 6.50 -19.61
CA LEU A 119 0.53 6.34 -19.28
C LEU A 119 0.01 7.53 -18.46
N TYR A 120 0.75 7.93 -17.41
CA TYR A 120 0.42 9.09 -16.60
C TYR A 120 0.38 10.39 -17.43
N ASN A 121 1.40 10.65 -18.25
CA ASN A 121 1.45 11.85 -19.11
C ASN A 121 0.38 11.85 -20.20
N ARG A 122 -0.24 10.70 -20.50
CA ARG A 122 -1.39 10.57 -21.39
C ARG A 122 -2.73 10.79 -20.68
N GLY A 123 -2.73 11.07 -19.38
CA GLY A 123 -3.91 11.35 -18.57
C GLY A 123 -4.59 10.09 -18.03
N HIS A 124 -3.90 8.95 -18.00
CA HIS A 124 -4.37 7.75 -17.31
C HIS A 124 -4.02 7.81 -15.82
N GLU A 125 -4.85 7.17 -15.00
CA GLU A 125 -4.61 7.03 -13.58
C GLU A 125 -3.63 5.88 -13.32
N VAL A 126 -2.70 6.10 -12.38
CA VAL A 126 -1.76 5.08 -11.91
C VAL A 126 -2.07 4.80 -10.45
N ALA A 127 -2.46 3.56 -10.18
CA ALA A 127 -2.83 3.04 -8.88
C ALA A 127 -1.91 1.85 -8.50
N LEU A 128 -1.99 1.43 -7.25
CA LEU A 128 -1.08 0.44 -6.66
C LEU A 128 -1.65 -0.98 -6.73
N HIS A 129 -0.82 -1.94 -7.17
CA HIS A 129 -1.14 -3.37 -7.15
C HIS A 129 -0.07 -4.23 -6.47
N SER A 130 0.50 -3.67 -5.40
CA SER A 130 1.53 -4.24 -4.55
C SER A 130 2.93 -4.39 -5.18
N MET A 131 3.94 -4.46 -4.32
CA MET A 131 5.33 -4.67 -4.72
C MET A 131 5.54 -6.10 -5.24
N THR A 132 5.01 -7.08 -4.52
CA THR A 132 5.38 -8.48 -4.77
C THR A 132 4.37 -9.24 -5.60
N HIS A 133 3.11 -8.81 -5.58
CA HIS A 133 1.97 -9.55 -6.13
C HIS A 133 1.99 -11.04 -5.68
N MET A 134 2.27 -11.26 -4.39
CA MET A 134 2.46 -12.59 -3.83
C MET A 134 1.23 -13.49 -3.96
N ASN A 135 1.52 -14.77 -4.23
CA ASN A 135 0.60 -15.89 -4.07
C ASN A 135 0.98 -16.70 -2.82
N PRO A 136 0.03 -17.38 -2.16
CA PRO A 136 -1.40 -17.47 -2.45
C PRO A 136 -2.23 -16.33 -1.81
N ALA A 137 -3.53 -16.27 -2.09
CA ALA A 137 -4.45 -15.27 -1.52
C ALA A 137 -4.47 -15.19 0.02
N THR A 138 -4.10 -16.27 0.71
CA THR A 138 -3.98 -16.27 2.18
C THR A 138 -2.87 -15.35 2.68
N TYR A 139 -1.85 -15.07 1.87
CA TYR A 139 -0.82 -14.07 2.17
C TYR A 139 -1.46 -12.70 2.45
N TRP A 140 -2.37 -12.26 1.59
CA TRP A 140 -3.06 -10.97 1.71
C TRP A 140 -4.11 -10.97 2.81
N ARG A 141 -4.86 -12.07 2.96
CA ARG A 141 -5.90 -12.18 4.00
C ARG A 141 -5.31 -12.11 5.42
N ASP A 142 -4.16 -12.75 5.60
CA ASP A 142 -3.52 -12.91 6.91
C ASP A 142 -2.37 -11.89 7.11
N ALA A 143 -2.21 -10.93 6.20
CA ALA A 143 -1.16 -9.92 6.22
C ALA A 143 -1.26 -9.04 7.47
N THR A 144 -0.10 -8.77 8.08
CA THR A 144 0.00 -7.77 9.15
C THR A 144 -0.04 -6.35 8.58
N TYR A 145 -0.26 -5.37 9.45
CA TYR A 145 -0.17 -3.95 9.07
C TYR A 145 1.17 -3.61 8.40
N ASP A 146 2.27 -4.13 8.94
CA ASP A 146 3.61 -3.88 8.39
C ASP A 146 3.78 -4.48 7.00
N VAL A 147 3.21 -5.66 6.75
CA VAL A 147 3.20 -6.27 5.41
C VAL A 147 2.42 -5.41 4.42
N ILE A 148 1.19 -5.00 4.76
CA ILE A 148 0.38 -4.13 3.87
C ILE A 148 1.08 -2.79 3.63
N LYS A 149 1.72 -2.21 4.66
CA LYS A 149 2.49 -0.98 4.52
C LYS A 149 3.67 -1.17 3.56
N GLN A 150 4.44 -2.24 3.69
CA GLN A 150 5.55 -2.55 2.79
C GLN A 150 5.07 -2.83 1.36
N GLU A 151 3.90 -3.43 1.21
CA GLU A 151 3.36 -3.75 -0.12
C GLU A 151 2.77 -2.54 -0.84
N PHE A 152 2.14 -1.60 -0.14
CA PHE A 152 1.42 -0.48 -0.77
C PHE A 152 2.02 0.89 -0.46
N ALA A 153 2.31 1.21 0.81
CA ALA A 153 2.85 2.53 1.15
C ALA A 153 4.27 2.71 0.56
N ASP A 154 5.11 1.68 0.65
CA ASP A 154 6.45 1.73 0.07
C ASP A 154 6.38 1.65 -1.48
N GLN A 155 5.39 0.95 -2.04
CA GLN A 155 5.15 0.97 -3.49
C GLN A 155 4.78 2.37 -3.99
N ARG A 156 4.02 3.15 -3.22
CA ARG A 156 3.70 4.53 -3.60
C ARG A 156 4.97 5.39 -3.73
N VAL A 157 5.89 5.25 -2.79
CA VAL A 157 7.19 5.93 -2.82
C VAL A 157 8.00 5.46 -4.03
N GLN A 158 8.07 4.15 -4.24
CA GLN A 158 8.74 3.54 -5.37
C GLN A 158 8.19 4.05 -6.72
N MET A 159 6.87 4.03 -6.88
CA MET A 159 6.16 4.42 -8.09
C MET A 159 6.44 5.88 -8.43
N SER A 160 6.31 6.77 -7.43
CA SER A 160 6.62 8.20 -7.61
C SER A 160 8.08 8.41 -8.03
N HIS A 161 9.00 7.69 -7.40
CA HIS A 161 10.44 7.81 -7.68
C HIS A 161 10.81 7.31 -9.08
N PHE A 162 10.48 6.06 -9.42
CA PHE A 162 10.94 5.44 -10.66
C PHE A 162 10.13 5.84 -11.89
N ALA A 163 8.82 6.08 -11.75
CA ALA A 163 8.03 6.63 -12.85
C ALA A 163 8.15 8.16 -12.94
N ASN A 164 8.77 8.84 -11.98
CA ASN A 164 8.88 10.29 -11.93
C ASN A 164 7.49 10.97 -12.10
N ILE A 165 6.52 10.52 -11.30
CA ILE A 165 5.16 11.08 -11.24
C ILE A 165 4.88 11.62 -9.83
N PRO A 166 4.02 12.64 -9.68
CA PRO A 166 3.72 13.22 -8.38
C PRO A 166 3.22 12.18 -7.37
N TYR A 167 3.76 12.19 -6.15
CA TYR A 167 3.36 11.26 -5.10
C TYR A 167 1.85 11.32 -4.82
N ASP A 168 1.29 12.54 -4.85
CA ASP A 168 -0.12 12.81 -4.57
C ASP A 168 -1.07 12.41 -5.70
N SER A 169 -0.55 12.11 -6.91
CA SER A 169 -1.39 11.63 -8.03
C SER A 169 -1.57 10.11 -8.07
N ILE A 170 -0.87 9.38 -7.19
CA ILE A 170 -0.97 7.91 -7.11
C ILE A 170 -2.08 7.54 -6.14
N THR A 171 -3.03 6.73 -6.61
CA THR A 171 -4.24 6.34 -5.89
C THR A 171 -4.18 4.93 -5.31
#